data_AF-A0A2D5ZKX4-F1
#
_entry.id   AF-A0A2D5ZKX4-F1
#
_cell.length_a   1.000
_cell.length_b   1.000
_cell.length_c   1.000
_cell.angle_alpha   90.00
_cell.angle_beta   90.00
_cell.angle_gamma   90.00
#
_symmetry.space_group_name_H-M   'P 1'
#
loop_
_entity.id
_entity.type
_entity.pdbx_description
1 polymer ?
#
loop_
_entity_poly.entity_id
_entity_poly.type
_entity_poly.pdbx_seq_one_letter_code
_entity_poly.pdbx_strand_id
1 'polypeptide(L)'
;MKGSHFFAFTAMVIAAFAGITSAGAEDWKPEVASIELPPASIARWYKPQNERQVWLHAMFGLRTELGAIKLYLDRGEPAGLSKWANALQERYAEIPEMVPEWKEEVDLAVAQALYDAAVAGDMESVKKNAERLEQTCQRCHERWAASTAALYRSPDFSQLKVKNSRSGEEEGYAEAMREVSRSIVEIKVFRADGDLKTARSAVGDLEAQLRDLGENCGECHRDAVSKERFLGRDAFDNLKELASSLTEPHDPRRSGQALGKLGAGVCGGCHGVHRGLSDLRNRLAP
;
A
#
# COMPACT_ATOMS: atom_id res chain seq x y z
N MET A 1 -52.12 16.08 42.05
CA MET A 1 -50.94 16.88 41.65
C MET A 1 -49.70 15.98 41.49
N LYS A 2 -49.64 15.19 40.42
CA LYS A 2 -48.46 14.40 40.01
C LYS A 2 -48.61 14.19 38.50
N GLY A 3 -48.13 15.12 37.69
CA GLY A 3 -48.40 15.06 36.24
C GLY A 3 -47.86 16.19 35.37
N SER A 4 -47.03 17.10 35.90
CA SER A 4 -46.48 18.21 35.10
C SER A 4 -44.94 18.22 35.01
N HIS A 5 -44.25 17.41 35.82
CA HIS A 5 -42.78 17.39 35.84
C HIS A 5 -42.13 16.31 34.95
N PHE A 6 -42.91 15.37 34.39
CA PHE A 6 -42.35 14.31 33.54
C PHE A 6 -42.24 14.73 32.07
N PHE A 7 -43.08 15.66 31.59
CA PHE A 7 -43.03 16.15 30.21
C PHE A 7 -41.96 17.22 29.95
N ALA A 8 -41.55 17.96 30.99
CA ALA A 8 -40.53 19.01 30.85
C ALA A 8 -39.11 18.44 30.69
N PHE A 9 -38.82 17.25 31.24
CA PHE A 9 -37.49 16.67 31.20
C PHE A 9 -37.18 15.98 29.86
N THR A 10 -38.19 15.37 29.22
CA THR A 10 -38.04 14.69 27.91
C THR A 10 -37.84 15.68 26.76
N ALA A 11 -38.42 16.88 26.82
CA ALA A 11 -38.23 17.92 25.81
C ALA A 11 -36.82 18.57 25.87
N MET A 12 -36.22 18.64 27.07
CA MET A 12 -34.90 19.26 27.26
C MET A 12 -33.74 18.35 26.81
N VAL A 13 -33.92 17.02 26.87
CA VAL A 13 -32.90 16.06 26.38
C VAL A 13 -32.90 15.95 24.86
N ILE A 14 -34.04 16.11 24.18
CA ILE A 14 -34.11 16.11 22.71
C ILE A 14 -33.49 17.40 22.12
N ALA A 15 -33.64 18.55 22.80
CA ALA A 15 -33.00 19.79 22.39
C ALA A 15 -31.47 19.81 22.60
N ALA A 16 -30.95 19.03 23.56
CA ALA A 16 -29.51 18.92 23.79
C ALA A 16 -28.78 18.04 22.75
N PHE A 17 -29.47 17.12 22.07
CA PHE A 17 -28.88 16.30 21.00
C PHE A 17 -29.07 16.88 19.59
N ALA A 18 -30.00 17.83 19.40
CA ALA A 18 -30.16 18.54 18.13
C ALA A 18 -29.14 19.67 17.90
N GLY A 19 -28.37 20.05 18.94
CA GLY A 19 -27.40 21.15 18.91
C GLY A 19 -25.93 20.75 18.67
N ILE A 20 -25.63 19.46 18.49
CA ILE A 20 -24.24 18.96 18.37
C ILE A 20 -23.85 18.68 16.89
N THR A 21 -24.73 18.89 15.92
CA THR A 21 -24.47 18.47 14.52
C THR A 21 -23.91 19.55 13.59
N SER A 22 -23.50 20.73 14.06
CA SER A 22 -23.01 21.77 13.15
C SER A 22 -21.86 22.66 13.63
N ALA A 23 -21.27 22.41 14.81
CA ALA A 23 -20.19 23.28 15.34
C ALA A 23 -18.76 22.70 15.19
N GLY A 24 -18.57 21.65 14.40
CA GLY A 24 -17.25 21.01 14.21
C GLY A 24 -17.01 20.44 12.81
N ALA A 25 -17.88 20.72 11.85
CA ALA A 25 -17.53 20.54 10.44
C ALA A 25 -16.84 21.83 10.01
N GLU A 26 -15.57 22.01 10.38
CA GLU A 26 -14.70 22.90 9.63
C GLU A 26 -14.85 22.53 8.16
N ASP A 27 -15.10 23.52 7.31
CA ASP A 27 -15.08 23.38 5.86
C ASP A 27 -13.74 22.78 5.46
N TRP A 28 -13.65 21.44 5.39
CA TRP A 28 -12.52 20.75 4.80
C TRP A 28 -12.55 21.08 3.32
N LYS A 29 -11.87 22.17 2.97
CA LYS A 29 -11.50 22.47 1.60
C LYS A 29 -10.26 21.64 1.35
N PRO A 30 -10.33 20.58 0.52
CA PRO A 30 -9.12 19.91 0.09
C PRO A 30 -8.28 20.97 -0.64
N GLU A 31 -7.19 21.39 -0.03
CA GLU A 31 -6.13 22.03 -0.77
C GLU A 31 -5.70 21.02 -1.84
N VAL A 32 -5.74 21.42 -3.10
CA VAL A 32 -5.34 20.55 -4.22
C VAL A 32 -3.83 20.37 -4.08
N ALA A 33 -3.42 19.40 -3.28
CA ALA A 33 -2.03 19.02 -3.14
C ALA A 33 -1.56 18.48 -4.50
N SER A 34 -0.74 19.25 -5.19
CA SER A 34 -0.06 18.80 -6.41
C SER A 34 0.99 17.76 -6.01
N ILE A 35 0.89 16.55 -6.57
CA ILE A 35 1.89 15.51 -6.36
C ILE A 35 3.03 15.76 -7.37
N GLU A 36 4.22 16.06 -6.86
CA GLU A 36 5.41 16.15 -7.71
C GLU A 36 5.84 14.77 -8.19
N LEU A 37 6.00 14.64 -9.50
CA LEU A 37 6.50 13.41 -10.12
C LEU A 37 8.04 13.40 -10.09
N PRO A 38 8.66 12.24 -9.86
CA PRO A 38 10.11 12.13 -9.96
C PRO A 38 10.55 12.27 -11.43
N PRO A 39 11.82 12.62 -11.67
CA PRO A 39 12.40 12.60 -13.00
C PRO A 39 12.29 11.21 -13.65
N ALA A 40 12.01 11.15 -14.95
CA ALA A 40 11.84 9.89 -15.67
C ALA A 40 13.10 9.02 -15.67
N SER A 41 14.28 9.63 -15.51
CA SER A 41 15.57 8.94 -15.44
C SER A 41 15.67 7.93 -14.29
N ILE A 42 14.84 8.06 -13.25
CA ILE A 42 14.84 7.12 -12.12
C ILE A 42 14.27 5.74 -12.49
N ALA A 43 13.42 5.66 -13.52
CA ALA A 43 12.72 4.44 -13.91
C ALA A 43 13.68 3.26 -14.21
N ARG A 44 14.86 3.56 -14.79
CA ARG A 44 15.89 2.57 -15.14
C ARG A 44 16.53 1.87 -13.95
N TRP A 45 16.27 2.34 -12.73
CA TRP A 45 16.77 1.73 -11.49
C TRP A 45 15.73 0.86 -10.78
N TYR A 46 14.53 0.73 -11.37
CA TYR A 46 13.44 -0.10 -10.88
C TYR A 46 13.04 -1.17 -11.89
N LYS A 47 12.29 -2.17 -11.42
CA LYS A 47 11.66 -3.16 -12.30
C LYS A 47 10.60 -2.50 -13.19
N PRO A 48 10.41 -2.96 -14.44
CA PRO A 48 11.09 -4.10 -15.07
C PRO A 48 12.47 -3.77 -15.68
N GLN A 49 12.84 -2.50 -15.81
CA GLN A 49 14.09 -2.09 -16.48
C GLN A 49 15.36 -2.54 -15.74
N ASN A 50 15.26 -2.73 -14.42
CA ASN A 50 16.33 -3.21 -13.56
C ASN A 50 15.85 -4.36 -12.66
N GLU A 51 16.42 -5.54 -12.86
CA GLU A 51 16.05 -6.73 -12.10
C GLU A 51 16.32 -6.61 -10.59
N ARG A 52 17.30 -5.78 -10.21
CA ARG A 52 17.83 -5.68 -8.84
C ARG A 52 17.30 -4.47 -8.05
N GLN A 53 16.43 -3.63 -8.61
CA GLN A 53 15.94 -2.41 -7.94
C GLN A 53 17.07 -1.58 -7.30
N VAL A 54 18.14 -1.30 -8.06
CA VAL A 54 19.40 -0.72 -7.55
C VAL A 54 19.20 0.56 -6.75
N TRP A 55 18.25 1.43 -7.15
CA TRP A 55 17.95 2.65 -6.39
C TRP A 55 17.54 2.35 -4.95
N LEU A 56 16.68 1.35 -4.74
CA LEU A 56 16.22 0.98 -3.41
C LEU A 56 17.38 0.47 -2.54
N HIS A 57 18.30 -0.31 -3.12
CA HIS A 57 19.51 -0.74 -2.43
C HIS A 57 20.43 0.43 -2.05
N ALA A 58 20.62 1.40 -2.95
CA ALA A 58 21.39 2.61 -2.65
C ALA A 58 20.78 3.39 -1.47
N MET A 59 19.45 3.58 -1.46
CA MET A 59 18.77 4.25 -0.35
C MET A 59 18.87 3.49 0.98
N PHE A 60 18.82 2.15 0.96
CA PHE A 60 19.06 1.34 2.16
C PHE A 60 20.52 1.42 2.65
N GLY A 61 21.48 1.46 1.73
CA GLY A 61 22.89 1.71 2.03
C GLY A 61 23.07 3.04 2.77
N LEU A 62 22.58 4.14 2.19
CA LEU A 62 22.65 5.48 2.77
C LEU A 62 22.01 5.54 4.17
N ARG A 63 20.84 4.93 4.35
CA ARG A 63 20.18 4.84 5.66
C ARG A 63 21.07 4.12 6.68
N THR A 64 21.70 3.02 6.27
CA THR A 64 22.57 2.21 7.14
C THR A 64 23.82 2.98 7.51
N GLU A 65 24.47 3.63 6.54
CA GLU A 65 25.70 4.40 6.71
C GLU A 65 25.47 5.60 7.63
N LEU A 66 24.41 6.39 7.39
CA LEU A 66 24.04 7.51 8.27
C LEU A 66 23.66 7.04 9.68
N GLY A 67 22.95 5.92 9.79
CA GLY A 67 22.63 5.29 11.08
C GLY A 67 23.88 4.83 11.83
N ALA A 68 24.86 4.27 11.13
CA ALA A 68 26.13 3.84 11.72
C ALA A 68 26.93 5.03 12.23
N ILE A 69 27.01 6.14 11.49
CA ILE A 69 27.63 7.40 11.96
C ILE A 69 27.03 7.84 13.29
N LYS A 70 25.68 7.88 13.40
CA LYS A 70 25.00 8.24 14.66
C LYS A 70 25.36 7.27 15.79
N LEU A 71 25.38 5.97 15.51
CA LEU A 71 25.76 4.96 16.51
C LEU A 71 27.20 5.12 17.00
N TYR A 72 28.16 5.40 16.11
CA TYR A 72 29.57 5.57 16.46
C TYR A 72 29.86 6.92 17.13
N LEU A 73 29.11 7.97 16.79
CA LEU A 73 29.09 9.23 17.53
C LEU A 73 28.70 9.01 18.99
N ASP A 74 27.59 8.31 19.23
CA ASP A 74 27.09 8.04 20.59
C ASP A 74 28.07 7.22 21.43
N ARG A 75 28.88 6.38 20.77
CA ARG A 75 29.90 5.53 21.41
C ARG A 75 31.27 6.19 21.53
N GLY A 76 31.49 7.34 20.91
CA GLY A 76 32.80 8.01 20.88
C GLY A 76 33.89 7.17 20.20
N GLU A 77 33.53 6.40 19.17
CA GLU A 77 34.42 5.44 18.50
C GLU A 77 34.87 5.95 17.12
N PRO A 78 36.04 6.64 17.02
CA PRO A 78 36.43 7.39 15.83
C PRO A 78 36.71 6.51 14.60
N ALA A 79 37.28 5.31 14.79
CA ALA A 79 37.59 4.42 13.67
C ALA A 79 36.32 3.95 12.93
N GLY A 80 35.24 3.67 13.67
CA GLY A 80 33.94 3.37 13.09
C GLY A 80 33.36 4.59 12.38
N LEU A 81 33.48 5.76 13.00
CA LEU A 81 32.97 7.01 12.44
C LEU A 81 33.59 7.35 11.09
N SER A 82 34.93 7.36 10.97
CA SER A 82 35.61 7.66 9.70
C SER A 82 35.25 6.64 8.61
N LYS A 83 35.18 5.35 8.95
CA LYS A 83 34.81 4.28 8.01
C LYS A 83 33.42 4.52 7.41
N TRP A 84 32.42 4.75 8.26
CA TRP A 84 31.03 4.89 7.80
C TRP A 84 30.77 6.26 7.17
N ALA A 85 31.51 7.30 7.56
CA ALA A 85 31.50 8.59 6.89
C ALA A 85 32.05 8.51 5.46
N ASN A 86 33.12 7.73 5.23
CA ASN A 86 33.62 7.49 3.87
C ASN A 86 32.57 6.78 3.01
N ALA A 87 32.01 5.68 3.53
CA ALA A 87 31.00 4.91 2.81
C ALA A 87 29.75 5.75 2.46
N LEU A 88 29.28 6.59 3.40
CA LEU A 88 28.18 7.50 3.17
C LEU A 88 28.49 8.51 2.06
N GLN A 89 29.67 9.15 2.13
CA GLN A 89 30.07 10.17 1.17
C GLN A 89 30.18 9.59 -0.24
N GLU A 90 30.81 8.43 -0.40
CA GLU A 90 30.97 7.75 -1.68
C GLU A 90 29.60 7.41 -2.29
N ARG A 91 28.71 6.79 -1.50
CA ARG A 91 27.37 6.42 -1.99
C ARG A 91 26.49 7.63 -2.26
N TYR A 92 26.56 8.66 -1.43
CA TYR A 92 25.75 9.86 -1.61
C TYR A 92 26.12 10.59 -2.91
N ALA A 93 27.40 10.53 -3.30
CA ALA A 93 27.88 11.06 -4.58
C ALA A 93 27.35 10.29 -5.81
N GLU A 94 26.87 9.04 -5.66
CA GLU A 94 26.28 8.27 -6.77
C GLU A 94 24.87 8.77 -7.14
N ILE A 95 24.15 9.45 -6.22
CA ILE A 95 22.78 9.93 -6.48
C ILE A 95 22.67 10.77 -7.77
N PRO A 96 23.49 11.82 -7.99
CA PRO A 96 23.44 12.60 -9.24
C PRO A 96 23.92 11.84 -10.48
N GLU A 97 24.60 10.71 -10.33
CA GLU A 97 24.92 9.83 -11.46
C GLU A 97 23.70 8.97 -11.83
N MET A 98 22.98 8.51 -10.80
CA MET A 98 21.75 7.73 -10.96
C MET A 98 20.61 8.58 -11.52
N VAL A 99 20.39 9.76 -10.96
CA VAL A 99 19.32 10.69 -11.30
C VAL A 99 19.93 12.09 -11.48
N PRO A 100 20.46 12.41 -12.68
CA PRO A 100 21.15 13.68 -12.95
C PRO A 100 20.35 14.93 -12.62
N GLU A 101 19.04 14.86 -12.72
CA GLU A 101 18.10 15.95 -12.41
C GLU A 101 18.11 16.34 -10.92
N TRP A 102 18.62 15.47 -10.04
CA TRP A 102 18.74 15.74 -8.60
C TRP A 102 20.11 16.26 -8.17
N LYS A 103 20.96 16.65 -9.12
CA LYS A 103 22.28 17.22 -8.82
C LYS A 103 22.22 18.42 -7.87
N GLU A 104 21.21 19.29 -8.03
CA GLU A 104 21.02 20.47 -7.17
C GLU A 104 20.25 20.16 -5.88
N GLU A 105 19.69 18.95 -5.75
CA GLU A 105 18.96 18.50 -4.56
C GLU A 105 19.89 17.80 -3.55
N VAL A 106 21.07 17.37 -4.00
CA VAL A 106 22.09 16.75 -3.15
C VAL A 106 23.12 17.79 -2.66
N ASP A 107 23.46 17.72 -1.38
CA ASP A 107 24.47 18.61 -0.79
C ASP A 107 25.80 17.86 -0.61
N LEU A 108 26.52 17.68 -1.72
CA LEU A 108 27.79 16.95 -1.75
C LEU A 108 28.86 17.60 -0.85
N ALA A 109 28.80 18.92 -0.69
CA ALA A 109 29.71 19.65 0.18
C ALA A 109 29.49 19.28 1.66
N VAL A 110 28.25 19.09 2.09
CA VAL A 110 27.94 18.62 3.45
C VAL A 110 28.39 17.18 3.67
N ALA A 111 28.18 16.31 2.69
CA ALA A 111 28.66 14.93 2.77
C ALA A 111 30.19 14.88 2.90
N GLN A 112 30.91 15.70 2.13
CA GLN A 112 32.36 15.83 2.24
C GLN A 112 32.78 16.40 3.61
N ALA A 113 32.15 17.48 4.07
CA ALA A 113 32.46 18.10 5.36
C ALA A 113 32.20 17.16 6.55
N LEU A 114 31.18 16.29 6.45
CA LEU A 114 30.94 15.23 7.41
C LEU A 114 32.11 14.25 7.47
N TYR A 115 32.57 13.78 6.31
CA TYR A 115 33.72 12.88 6.22
C TYR A 115 35.01 13.52 6.75
N ASP A 116 35.33 14.75 6.34
CA ASP A 116 36.53 15.45 6.78
C ASP A 116 36.53 15.64 8.31
N ALA A 117 35.39 15.99 8.90
CA ALA A 117 35.23 16.10 10.35
C ALA A 117 35.42 14.73 11.05
N ALA A 118 34.92 13.64 10.45
CA ALA A 118 35.07 12.29 11.00
C ALA A 118 36.53 11.82 10.98
N VAL A 119 37.29 12.17 9.94
CA VAL A 119 38.74 11.91 9.86
C VAL A 119 39.51 12.76 10.87
N ALA A 120 39.09 14.01 11.08
CA ALA A 120 39.70 14.90 12.06
C ALA A 120 39.35 14.55 13.52
N GLY A 121 38.41 13.64 13.76
CA GLY A 121 37.91 13.31 15.10
C GLY A 121 37.04 14.42 15.72
N ASP A 122 36.54 15.35 14.91
CA ASP A 122 35.67 16.45 15.35
C ASP A 122 34.22 15.97 15.44
N MET A 123 33.88 15.38 16.58
CA MET A 123 32.57 14.78 16.84
C MET A 123 31.42 15.80 16.74
N GLU A 124 31.65 17.06 17.15
CA GLU A 124 30.63 18.10 17.12
C GLU A 124 30.29 18.48 15.67
N SER A 125 31.31 18.69 14.84
CA SER A 125 31.11 18.96 13.42
C SER A 125 30.50 17.77 12.69
N VAL A 126 30.88 16.54 13.01
CA VAL A 126 30.23 15.35 12.41
C VAL A 126 28.75 15.30 12.75
N LYS A 127 28.37 15.52 14.01
CA LYS A 127 26.97 15.57 14.41
C LYS A 127 26.19 16.63 13.63
N LYS A 128 26.70 17.86 13.58
CA LYS A 128 26.06 18.98 12.88
C LYS A 128 25.90 18.70 11.38
N ASN A 129 26.94 18.16 10.73
CA ASN A 129 26.87 17.84 9.31
C ASN A 129 25.94 16.65 9.01
N ALA A 130 25.89 15.65 9.89
CA ALA A 130 24.95 14.54 9.79
C ALA A 130 23.48 15.00 9.88
N GLU A 131 23.16 15.91 10.81
CA GLU A 131 21.84 16.52 10.94
C GLU A 131 21.47 17.34 9.69
N ARG A 132 22.40 18.13 9.15
CA ARG A 132 22.18 18.89 7.91
C ARG A 132 21.95 17.99 6.71
N LEU A 133 22.70 16.90 6.58
CA LEU A 133 22.52 15.92 5.51
C LEU A 133 21.19 15.17 5.64
N GLU A 134 20.77 14.83 6.86
CA GLU A 134 19.46 14.22 7.09
C GLU A 134 18.31 15.11 6.59
N GLN A 135 18.42 16.44 6.76
CA GLN A 135 17.44 17.38 6.23
C GLN A 135 17.41 17.41 4.69
N THR A 136 18.55 17.19 4.01
CA THR A 136 18.55 17.10 2.53
C THR A 136 17.87 15.82 2.07
N CYS A 137 18.11 14.69 2.75
CA CYS A 137 17.41 13.43 2.51
C CYS A 137 15.90 13.58 2.71
N GLN A 138 15.48 14.25 3.78
CA GLN A 138 14.06 14.46 4.09
C GLN A 138 13.35 15.27 3.01
N ARG A 139 13.92 16.41 2.57
CA ARG A 139 13.31 17.23 1.50
C ARG A 139 13.10 16.46 0.21
N CYS A 140 14.10 15.67 -0.21
CA CYS A 140 13.98 14.82 -1.39
C CYS A 140 12.89 13.74 -1.20
N HIS A 141 12.84 13.11 -0.02
CA HIS A 141 11.81 12.10 0.28
C HIS A 141 10.40 12.68 0.35
N GLU A 142 10.21 13.86 0.95
CA GLU A 142 8.92 14.54 1.04
C GLU A 142 8.34 14.85 -0.35
N ARG A 143 9.19 15.26 -1.29
CA ARG A 143 8.76 15.59 -2.66
C ARG A 143 8.47 14.35 -3.50
N TRP A 144 9.37 13.36 -3.49
CA TRP A 144 9.35 12.32 -4.54
C TRP A 144 9.24 10.89 -4.04
N ALA A 145 9.45 10.57 -2.76
CA ALA A 145 9.47 9.16 -2.33
C ALA A 145 8.12 8.47 -2.54
N ALA A 146 7.01 9.16 -2.23
CA ALA A 146 5.66 8.62 -2.37
C ALA A 146 5.28 8.38 -3.84
N SER A 147 5.49 9.39 -4.70
CA SER A 147 5.20 9.28 -6.14
C SER A 147 6.11 8.27 -6.84
N THR A 148 7.39 8.23 -6.48
CA THR A 148 8.34 7.21 -6.97
C THR A 148 7.90 5.80 -6.58
N ALA A 149 7.48 5.59 -5.32
CA ALA A 149 6.98 4.29 -4.88
C ALA A 149 5.69 3.92 -5.63
N ALA A 150 4.76 4.86 -5.79
CA ALA A 150 3.53 4.63 -6.51
C ALA A 150 3.78 4.25 -7.99
N LEU A 151 4.70 4.94 -8.67
CA LEU A 151 5.01 4.69 -10.08
C LEU A 151 5.80 3.42 -10.33
N TYR A 152 6.79 3.11 -9.48
CA TYR A 152 7.79 2.09 -9.83
C TYR A 152 7.80 0.88 -8.89
N ARG A 153 7.02 0.90 -7.82
CA ARG A 153 6.89 -0.22 -6.86
C ARG A 153 5.47 -0.77 -6.74
N SER A 154 4.48 -0.09 -7.33
CA SER A 154 3.11 -0.61 -7.43
C SER A 154 2.95 -1.58 -8.59
N PRO A 155 2.06 -2.57 -8.46
CA PRO A 155 1.76 -3.51 -9.54
C PRO A 155 1.09 -2.80 -10.72
N ASP A 156 1.45 -3.24 -11.92
CA ASP A 156 0.81 -2.86 -13.17
C ASP A 156 0.04 -4.07 -13.71
N PHE A 157 -1.29 -4.00 -13.63
CA PHE A 157 -2.16 -5.09 -14.07
C PHE A 157 -2.52 -4.99 -15.57
N SER A 158 -2.10 -3.94 -16.29
CA SER A 158 -2.54 -3.70 -17.67
C SER A 158 -2.10 -4.79 -18.64
N GLN A 159 -0.96 -5.41 -18.37
CA GLN A 159 -0.37 -6.48 -19.20
C GLN A 159 -0.67 -7.88 -18.67
N LEU A 160 -1.29 -8.02 -17.49
CA LEU A 160 -1.56 -9.33 -16.90
C LEU A 160 -2.72 -10.02 -17.60
N LYS A 161 -2.50 -11.30 -17.95
CA LYS A 161 -3.48 -12.19 -18.58
C LYS A 161 -3.88 -13.28 -17.61
N VAL A 162 -5.18 -13.45 -17.36
CA VAL A 162 -5.73 -14.49 -16.48
C VAL A 162 -6.23 -15.61 -17.37
N LYS A 163 -5.79 -16.84 -17.10
CA LYS A 163 -6.27 -18.01 -17.81
C LYS A 163 -7.56 -18.51 -17.16
N ASN A 164 -8.66 -18.46 -17.89
CA ASN A 164 -9.94 -18.98 -17.41
C ASN A 164 -9.92 -20.51 -17.47
N SER A 165 -9.99 -21.18 -16.32
CA SER A 165 -9.92 -22.64 -16.25
C SER A 165 -11.13 -23.36 -16.83
N ARG A 166 -12.25 -22.65 -17.04
CA ARG A 166 -13.49 -23.23 -17.59
C ARG A 166 -13.58 -23.14 -19.10
N SER A 167 -13.21 -22.00 -19.69
CA SER A 167 -13.19 -21.84 -21.16
C SER A 167 -11.86 -22.25 -21.78
N GLY A 168 -10.77 -22.21 -21.01
CA GLY A 168 -9.41 -22.40 -21.49
C GLY A 168 -8.82 -21.15 -22.17
N GLU A 169 -9.59 -20.07 -22.27
CA GLU A 169 -9.18 -18.81 -22.89
C GLU A 169 -8.40 -17.92 -21.92
N GLU A 170 -7.56 -17.05 -22.47
CA GLU A 170 -6.90 -15.99 -21.71
C GLU A 170 -7.66 -14.68 -21.85
N GLU A 171 -7.93 -14.03 -20.73
CA GLU A 171 -8.57 -12.73 -20.68
C GLU A 171 -7.68 -11.71 -19.97
N GLY A 172 -7.90 -10.42 -20.23
CA GLY A 172 -7.19 -9.37 -19.51
C GLY A 172 -7.59 -9.34 -18.03
N TYR A 173 -6.67 -8.99 -17.14
CA TYR A 173 -6.95 -8.89 -15.70
C TYR A 173 -8.20 -8.03 -15.37
N ALA A 174 -8.41 -6.94 -16.10
CA ALA A 174 -9.59 -6.08 -15.94
C ALA A 174 -10.91 -6.74 -16.37
N GLU A 175 -10.88 -7.70 -17.30
CA GLU A 175 -12.05 -8.53 -17.66
C GLU A 175 -12.32 -9.56 -16.56
N ALA A 176 -11.29 -10.30 -16.14
CA ALA A 176 -11.41 -11.28 -15.05
C ALA A 176 -11.99 -10.65 -13.77
N MET A 177 -11.54 -9.45 -13.39
CA MET A 177 -12.10 -8.74 -12.23
C MET A 177 -13.56 -8.27 -12.42
N ARG A 178 -13.99 -8.00 -13.66
CA ARG A 178 -15.40 -7.70 -13.96
C ARG A 178 -16.26 -8.95 -13.78
N GLU A 179 -15.78 -10.10 -14.22
CA GLU A 179 -16.45 -11.38 -14.03
C GLU A 179 -16.57 -11.76 -12.54
N VAL A 180 -15.50 -11.56 -11.75
CA VAL A 180 -15.57 -11.70 -10.28
C VAL A 180 -16.63 -10.79 -9.67
N SER A 181 -16.68 -9.53 -10.09
CA SER A 181 -17.70 -8.58 -9.63
C SER A 181 -19.11 -9.04 -10.00
N ARG A 182 -19.29 -9.59 -11.20
CA ARG A 182 -20.57 -10.13 -11.68
C ARG A 182 -21.04 -11.29 -10.80
N SER A 183 -20.18 -12.27 -10.53
CA SER A 183 -20.54 -13.40 -9.66
C SER A 183 -20.90 -12.95 -8.24
N ILE A 184 -20.22 -11.95 -7.66
CA ILE A 184 -20.61 -11.36 -6.36
C ILE A 184 -22.01 -10.73 -6.41
N VAL A 185 -22.34 -10.02 -7.50
CA VAL A 185 -23.66 -9.41 -7.69
C VAL A 185 -24.73 -10.50 -7.83
N GLU A 186 -24.49 -11.52 -8.65
CA GLU A 186 -25.41 -12.65 -8.84
C GLU A 186 -25.68 -13.38 -7.52
N ILE A 187 -24.65 -13.68 -6.73
CA ILE A 187 -24.81 -14.28 -5.39
C ILE A 187 -25.73 -13.43 -4.52
N LYS A 188 -25.53 -12.10 -4.50
CA LYS A 188 -26.32 -11.18 -3.66
C LYS A 188 -27.79 -11.14 -4.10
N VAL A 189 -28.03 -10.98 -5.40
CA VAL A 189 -29.37 -10.83 -5.98
C VAL A 189 -30.15 -12.13 -5.82
N PHE A 190 -29.63 -13.25 -6.35
CA PHE A 190 -30.37 -14.51 -6.33
C PHE A 190 -30.56 -15.08 -4.93
N ARG A 191 -29.62 -14.82 -3.99
CA ARG A 191 -29.84 -15.13 -2.57
C ARG A 191 -31.00 -14.33 -1.98
N ALA A 192 -31.13 -13.04 -2.34
CA ALA A 192 -32.20 -12.19 -1.84
C ALA A 192 -33.57 -12.58 -2.43
N ASP A 193 -33.58 -13.00 -3.69
CA ASP A 193 -34.78 -13.42 -4.41
C ASP A 193 -35.22 -14.86 -4.09
N GLY A 194 -34.42 -15.60 -3.31
CA GLY A 194 -34.69 -16.99 -2.94
C GLY A 194 -34.32 -18.04 -4.00
N ASP A 195 -33.70 -17.63 -5.12
CA ASP A 195 -33.12 -18.57 -6.08
C ASP A 195 -31.76 -19.07 -5.60
N LEU A 196 -31.79 -19.94 -4.59
CA LEU A 196 -30.60 -20.48 -3.94
C LEU A 196 -29.76 -21.34 -4.88
N LYS A 197 -30.39 -21.97 -5.88
CA LYS A 197 -29.68 -22.80 -6.86
C LYS A 197 -28.78 -21.94 -7.73
N THR A 198 -29.30 -20.85 -8.27
CA THR A 198 -28.51 -19.91 -9.08
C THR A 198 -27.46 -19.20 -8.23
N ALA A 199 -27.83 -18.75 -7.02
CA ALA A 199 -26.87 -18.15 -6.08
C ALA A 199 -25.70 -19.11 -5.78
N ARG A 200 -25.98 -20.40 -5.53
CA ARG A 200 -24.95 -21.40 -5.27
C ARG A 200 -24.08 -21.69 -6.50
N SER A 201 -24.67 -21.69 -7.70
CA SER A 201 -23.89 -21.79 -8.94
C SER A 201 -22.89 -20.64 -9.05
N ALA A 202 -23.33 -19.41 -8.80
CA ALA A 202 -22.47 -18.22 -8.83
C ALA A 202 -21.34 -18.27 -7.78
N VAL A 203 -21.53 -18.93 -6.62
CA VAL A 203 -20.43 -19.20 -5.68
C VAL A 203 -19.38 -20.13 -6.30
N GLY A 204 -19.81 -21.16 -7.04
CA GLY A 204 -18.87 -22.05 -7.75
C GLY A 204 -18.12 -21.33 -8.88
N ASP A 205 -18.75 -20.36 -9.54
CA ASP A 205 -18.11 -19.52 -10.55
C ASP A 205 -17.07 -18.60 -9.89
N LEU A 206 -17.44 -17.95 -8.80
CA LEU A 206 -16.54 -17.13 -8.00
C LEU A 206 -15.33 -17.93 -7.47
N GLU A 207 -15.55 -19.16 -6.99
CA GLU A 207 -14.45 -20.02 -6.54
C GLU A 207 -13.45 -20.29 -7.68
N ALA A 208 -13.94 -20.62 -8.87
CA ALA A 208 -13.08 -20.87 -10.04
C ALA A 208 -12.31 -19.60 -10.44
N GLN A 209 -12.98 -18.46 -10.55
CA GLN A 209 -12.35 -17.18 -10.89
C GLN A 209 -11.26 -16.77 -9.87
N LEU A 210 -11.50 -16.99 -8.57
CA LEU A 210 -10.51 -16.71 -7.53
C LEU A 210 -9.31 -17.66 -7.60
N ARG A 211 -9.50 -18.91 -8.01
CA ARG A 211 -8.38 -19.84 -8.27
C ARG A 211 -7.56 -19.37 -9.47
N ASP A 212 -8.22 -19.02 -10.56
CA ASP A 212 -7.58 -18.54 -11.79
C ASP A 212 -6.74 -17.28 -11.51
N LEU A 213 -7.31 -16.31 -10.77
CA LEU A 213 -6.56 -15.12 -10.30
C LEU A 213 -5.38 -15.49 -9.39
N GLY A 214 -5.53 -16.53 -8.56
CA GLY A 214 -4.49 -16.99 -7.65
C GLY A 214 -3.28 -17.64 -8.34
N GLU A 215 -3.45 -18.17 -9.56
CA GLU A 215 -2.32 -18.68 -10.36
C GLU A 215 -1.41 -17.53 -10.82
N ASN A 216 -2.00 -16.37 -11.09
CA ASN A 216 -1.27 -15.17 -11.52
C ASN A 216 -0.49 -14.48 -10.39
N CYS A 217 -0.71 -14.84 -9.11
CA CYS A 217 0.07 -14.28 -8.01
C CYS A 217 1.58 -14.50 -8.21
N GLY A 218 1.97 -15.59 -8.88
CA GLY A 218 3.36 -15.94 -9.18
C GLY A 218 4.09 -14.95 -10.10
N GLU A 219 3.36 -14.15 -10.88
CA GLU A 219 3.96 -13.14 -11.76
C GLU A 219 4.62 -12.00 -10.97
N CYS A 220 4.16 -11.75 -9.74
CA CYS A 220 4.68 -10.70 -8.86
C CYS A 220 5.30 -11.24 -7.57
N HIS A 221 4.77 -12.35 -7.02
CA HIS A 221 5.22 -12.95 -5.77
C HIS A 221 6.01 -14.23 -6.03
N ARG A 222 7.14 -14.39 -5.32
CA ARG A 222 7.98 -15.60 -5.42
C ARG A 222 7.72 -16.60 -4.30
N ASP A 223 6.92 -16.24 -3.32
CA ASP A 223 6.63 -17.02 -2.14
C ASP A 223 5.17 -17.51 -2.12
N ALA A 224 4.98 -18.72 -1.61
CA ALA A 224 3.64 -19.30 -1.44
C ALA A 224 2.82 -18.59 -0.34
N VAL A 225 3.50 -17.91 0.60
CA VAL A 225 2.86 -17.22 1.73
C VAL A 225 1.94 -16.10 1.25
N SER A 226 2.35 -15.37 0.21
CA SER A 226 1.56 -14.30 -0.40
C SER A 226 0.23 -14.83 -0.94
N LYS A 227 0.24 -15.98 -1.65
CA LYS A 227 -0.99 -16.62 -2.14
C LYS A 227 -1.86 -17.12 -0.99
N GLU A 228 -1.26 -17.82 -0.02
CA GLU A 228 -1.99 -18.36 1.14
C GLU A 228 -2.68 -17.26 1.97
N ARG A 229 -2.06 -16.08 2.07
CA ARG A 229 -2.64 -14.97 2.85
C ARG A 229 -3.97 -14.45 2.31
N PHE A 230 -4.14 -14.43 0.98
CA PHE A 230 -5.33 -13.84 0.35
C PHE A 230 -6.28 -14.90 -0.21
N LEU A 231 -5.72 -15.98 -0.76
CA LEU A 231 -6.40 -17.06 -1.47
C LEU A 231 -5.96 -18.42 -0.92
N GLY A 232 -5.78 -18.50 0.41
CA GLY A 232 -5.45 -19.73 1.11
C GLY A 232 -6.66 -20.51 1.59
N ARG A 233 -6.41 -21.40 2.56
CA ARG A 233 -7.43 -22.30 3.10
C ARG A 233 -8.66 -21.57 3.63
N ASP A 234 -8.46 -20.51 4.40
CA ASP A 234 -9.56 -19.77 5.03
C ASP A 234 -10.51 -19.15 4.01
N ALA A 235 -9.97 -18.64 2.90
CA ALA A 235 -10.77 -18.07 1.81
C ALA A 235 -11.68 -19.13 1.17
N PHE A 236 -11.11 -20.30 0.84
CA PHE A 236 -11.86 -21.38 0.20
C PHE A 236 -12.79 -22.13 1.15
N ASP A 237 -12.45 -22.24 2.43
CA ASP A 237 -13.35 -22.81 3.42
C ASP A 237 -14.55 -21.87 3.68
N ASN A 238 -14.36 -20.55 3.62
CA ASN A 238 -15.47 -19.59 3.67
C ASN A 238 -16.35 -19.64 2.40
N LEU A 239 -15.79 -19.86 1.20
CA LEU A 239 -16.58 -20.11 -0.02
C LEU A 239 -17.42 -21.39 0.09
N LYS A 240 -16.87 -22.47 0.65
CA LYS A 240 -17.62 -23.68 0.95
C LYS A 240 -18.73 -23.43 1.97
N GLU A 241 -18.45 -22.66 3.03
CA GLU A 241 -19.44 -22.26 4.02
C GLU A 241 -20.61 -21.52 3.34
N LEU A 242 -20.29 -20.54 2.51
CA LEU A 242 -21.26 -19.77 1.73
C LEU A 242 -22.10 -20.70 0.83
N ALA A 243 -21.47 -21.55 0.03
CA ALA A 243 -22.17 -22.51 -0.83
C ALA A 243 -23.09 -23.46 -0.03
N SER A 244 -22.63 -23.95 1.13
CA SER A 244 -23.42 -24.83 2.00
C SER A 244 -24.62 -24.11 2.64
N SER A 245 -24.49 -22.81 2.89
CA SER A 245 -25.56 -21.99 3.47
C SER A 245 -26.65 -21.62 2.47
N LEU A 246 -26.42 -21.81 1.16
CA LEU A 246 -27.38 -21.57 0.08
C LEU A 246 -28.13 -22.87 -0.29
N THR A 247 -28.74 -23.50 0.73
CA THR A 247 -29.55 -24.72 0.60
C THR A 247 -30.79 -24.62 1.46
N GLU A 248 -31.80 -25.45 1.19
CA GLU A 248 -33.02 -25.51 1.98
C GLU A 248 -32.87 -26.46 3.19
N PRO A 249 -33.35 -26.08 4.40
CA PRO A 249 -33.94 -24.78 4.74
C PRO A 249 -32.90 -23.64 4.79
N HIS A 250 -33.20 -22.52 4.13
CA HIS A 250 -32.26 -21.39 4.03
C HIS A 250 -32.14 -20.56 5.32
N ASP A 251 -30.91 -20.27 5.72
CA ASP A 251 -30.61 -19.27 6.75
C ASP A 251 -29.98 -18.01 6.11
N PRO A 252 -30.76 -16.92 5.95
CA PRO A 252 -30.27 -15.66 5.40
C PRO A 252 -29.15 -15.05 6.25
N ARG A 253 -29.17 -15.20 7.58
CA ARG A 253 -28.14 -14.63 8.45
C ARG A 253 -26.81 -15.34 8.24
N ARG A 254 -26.82 -16.68 8.22
CA ARG A 254 -25.62 -17.48 7.99
C ARG A 254 -24.98 -17.20 6.62
N SER A 255 -25.78 -17.21 5.56
CA SER A 255 -25.30 -16.88 4.21
C SER A 255 -24.81 -15.44 4.07
N GLY A 256 -25.46 -14.49 4.74
CA GLY A 256 -25.01 -13.09 4.79
C GLY A 256 -23.68 -12.92 5.54
N GLN A 257 -23.47 -13.64 6.65
CA GLN A 257 -22.22 -13.64 7.40
C GLN A 257 -21.06 -14.23 6.59
N ALA A 258 -21.27 -15.38 5.93
CA ALA A 258 -20.24 -15.99 5.08
C ALA A 258 -19.84 -15.07 3.92
N LEU A 259 -20.81 -14.41 3.27
CA LEU A 259 -20.54 -13.42 2.23
C LEU A 259 -19.80 -12.18 2.78
N GLY A 260 -20.16 -11.70 3.97
CA GLY A 260 -19.49 -10.59 4.64
C GLY A 260 -18.02 -10.91 4.96
N LYS A 261 -17.75 -12.12 5.48
CA LYS A 261 -16.38 -12.61 5.72
C LYS A 261 -15.56 -12.63 4.42
N LEU A 262 -16.17 -13.01 3.29
CA LEU A 262 -15.49 -13.03 2.00
C LEU A 262 -15.11 -11.62 1.55
N GLY A 263 -16.06 -10.67 1.67
CA GLY A 263 -15.84 -9.27 1.32
C GLY A 263 -14.74 -8.62 2.16
N ALA A 264 -14.75 -8.83 3.48
CA ALA A 264 -13.76 -8.25 4.37
C ALA A 264 -12.38 -8.92 4.26
N GLY A 265 -12.35 -10.26 4.18
CA GLY A 265 -11.12 -11.04 4.16
C GLY A 265 -10.43 -11.02 2.79
N VAL A 266 -11.12 -11.50 1.76
CA VAL A 266 -10.52 -11.70 0.43
C VAL A 266 -10.53 -10.39 -0.36
N CYS A 267 -11.71 -9.80 -0.58
CA CYS A 267 -11.81 -8.60 -1.42
C CYS A 267 -11.09 -7.40 -0.76
N GLY A 268 -11.31 -7.21 0.55
CA GLY A 268 -10.64 -6.16 1.33
C GLY A 268 -9.12 -6.32 1.36
N GLY A 269 -8.63 -7.56 1.56
CA GLY A 269 -7.19 -7.85 1.52
C GLY A 269 -6.56 -7.54 0.17
N CYS A 270 -7.10 -8.10 -0.92
CA CYS A 270 -6.57 -7.86 -2.26
C CYS A 270 -6.63 -6.38 -2.65
N HIS A 271 -7.75 -5.69 -2.39
CA HIS A 271 -7.90 -4.29 -2.77
C HIS A 271 -7.03 -3.35 -1.92
N GLY A 272 -6.90 -3.63 -0.63
CA GLY A 272 -6.10 -2.81 0.29
C GLY A 272 -4.62 -2.83 -0.03
N VAL A 273 -4.11 -3.91 -0.62
CA VAL A 273 -2.70 -4.06 -0.98
C VAL A 273 -2.44 -3.72 -2.45
N HIS A 274 -3.28 -4.20 -3.36
CA HIS A 274 -2.98 -4.13 -4.79
C HIS A 274 -3.71 -3.00 -5.50
N ARG A 275 -5.02 -2.89 -5.30
CA ARG A 275 -5.86 -1.99 -6.09
C ARG A 275 -5.54 -0.53 -5.83
N GLY A 276 -5.48 -0.11 -4.56
CA GLY A 276 -5.25 1.30 -4.23
C GLY A 276 -3.94 1.84 -4.82
N LEU A 277 -2.86 1.06 -4.71
CA LEU A 277 -1.56 1.43 -5.26
C LEU A 277 -1.53 1.40 -6.79
N SER A 278 -2.19 0.42 -7.43
CA SER A 278 -2.28 0.36 -8.89
C SER A 278 -3.15 1.49 -9.45
N ASP A 279 -4.27 1.81 -8.81
CA ASP A 279 -5.13 2.94 -9.19
C ASP A 279 -4.37 4.27 -9.06
N LEU A 280 -3.56 4.45 -8.00
CA LEU A 280 -2.69 5.61 -7.84
C LEU A 280 -1.62 5.67 -8.94
N ARG A 281 -0.95 4.55 -9.22
CA ARG A 281 0.02 4.44 -10.32
C ARG A 281 -0.60 4.91 -11.63
N ASN A 282 -1.78 4.41 -11.98
CA ASN A 282 -2.45 4.73 -13.25
C ASN A 282 -2.88 6.20 -13.35
N ARG A 283 -3.07 6.91 -12.22
CA ARG A 283 -3.34 8.35 -12.20
C ARG A 283 -2.09 9.21 -12.32
N LEU A 284 -0.94 8.69 -11.88
CA LEU A 284 0.34 9.40 -11.89
C LEU A 284 1.16 9.10 -13.14
N ALA A 285 0.95 7.94 -13.76
CA ALA A 285 1.64 7.54 -14.97
C ALA A 285 1.23 8.48 -16.13
N PRO A 286 2.20 8.93 -16.96
CA PRO A 286 1.94 9.80 -18.11
C PRO A 286 1.17 9.09 -19.24
#